data_AF-S4R907-F1
#
_entry.id   AF-S4R907-F1
#
_cell.length_a   1.000
_cell.length_b   1.000
_cell.length_c   1.000
_cell.angle_alpha   90.00
_cell.angle_beta   90.00
_cell.angle_gamma   90.00
#
_symmetry.space_group_name_H-M   'P 1'
#
loop_
_entity.id
_entity.type
_entity.pdbx_description
1 polymer ?
#
loop_
_entity_poly.entity_id
_entity_poly.type
_entity_poly.pdbx_seq_one_letter_code
_entity_poly.pdbx_strand_id
1 'polypeptide(L)'
;LGVILVLAIHPGNPKLKKQLGKGQLNEEVSSLDAFLDLIRNLFPENLVQACFQQVWTISSIRSAMVLCAPRAVAVGNGVSADLPAAHREMRITLPLMSLIPANTPSYWATRLIGFFIAFGIIMGKMGDQAKLMVEFFSILNEIIMRLVIMIMWYSPFGIASLICGKISDIKDLEVVARQLGMYMITVIVGLIIHGAIILPLIYFSITRKNPFKFFVGIFQAWITALGTASRS
;
A
#
# COMPACT_ATOMS: atom_id res chain seq x y z
N LEU A 1 2.48 13.49 -9.57
CA LEU A 1 2.22 13.62 -11.01
C LEU A 1 1.97 12.27 -11.70
N GLY A 2 2.87 11.28 -11.58
CA GLY A 2 2.72 9.99 -12.26
C GLY A 2 1.38 9.30 -12.02
N VAL A 3 0.93 9.23 -10.75
CA VAL A 3 -0.39 8.66 -10.40
C VAL A 3 -1.54 9.42 -11.07
N ILE A 4 -1.54 10.76 -11.02
CA ILE A 4 -2.57 11.59 -11.65
C ILE A 4 -2.58 11.38 -13.17
N LEU A 5 -1.40 11.30 -13.79
CA LEU A 5 -1.27 11.12 -15.24
C LEU A 5 -1.74 9.74 -15.70
N VAL A 6 -1.41 8.68 -14.94
CA VAL A 6 -1.88 7.32 -15.20
C VAL A 6 -3.40 7.23 -15.00
N LEU A 7 -3.95 7.89 -13.98
CA LEU A 7 -5.39 7.99 -13.76
C LEU A 7 -6.10 8.86 -14.81
N ALA A 8 -5.42 9.79 -15.48
CA ALA A 8 -6.00 10.55 -16.57
C ALA A 8 -6.01 9.73 -17.86
N ILE A 9 -4.87 9.14 -18.24
CA ILE A 9 -4.67 8.47 -19.53
C ILE A 9 -5.22 7.03 -19.52
N HIS A 10 -5.34 6.40 -18.35
CA HIS A 10 -5.78 5.01 -18.17
C HIS A 10 -5.12 4.02 -19.15
N PRO A 11 -3.78 3.87 -19.14
CA PRO A 11 -3.11 2.90 -20.00
C PRO A 11 -3.51 1.47 -19.57
N GLY A 12 -4.26 0.76 -20.42
CA GLY A 12 -4.75 -0.61 -20.13
C GLY A 12 -6.11 -0.91 -20.80
N ASN A 13 -6.69 -2.08 -20.53
CA ASN A 13 -8.00 -2.44 -21.07
C ASN A 13 -9.15 -1.88 -20.20
N PRO A 14 -9.97 -0.93 -20.69
CA PRO A 14 -11.11 -0.42 -19.92
C PRO A 14 -12.22 -1.47 -19.74
N LYS A 15 -12.22 -2.58 -20.50
CA LYS A 15 -13.19 -3.68 -20.36
C LYS A 15 -12.92 -4.55 -19.13
N LEU A 16 -11.66 -4.70 -18.70
CA LEU A 16 -11.27 -5.38 -17.45
C LEU A 16 -11.79 -4.61 -16.22
N LYS A 17 -11.89 -3.28 -16.30
CA LYS A 17 -12.50 -2.43 -15.25
C LYS A 17 -14.00 -2.67 -15.06
N LYS A 18 -14.72 -3.17 -16.08
CA LYS A 18 -16.14 -3.54 -15.95
C LYS A 18 -16.33 -4.92 -15.30
N GLN A 19 -15.33 -5.82 -15.37
CA GLN A 19 -15.32 -7.12 -14.70
C GLN A 19 -14.74 -7.06 -13.28
N LEU A 20 -13.89 -6.08 -12.99
CA LEU A 20 -13.67 -5.60 -11.62
C LEU A 20 -15.00 -4.99 -11.18
N GLY A 21 -15.83 -5.78 -10.48
CA GLY A 21 -17.13 -5.34 -9.99
C GLY A 21 -17.01 -4.00 -9.28
N LYS A 22 -18.13 -3.26 -9.17
CA LYS A 22 -18.23 -2.12 -8.25
C LYS A 22 -17.62 -2.58 -6.93
N GLY A 23 -16.45 -2.05 -6.57
CA GLY A 23 -15.89 -2.23 -5.24
C GLY A 23 -17.00 -1.95 -4.25
N GLN A 24 -17.08 -2.77 -3.19
CA GLN A 24 -18.10 -2.64 -2.16
C GLN A 24 -18.30 -1.16 -1.84
N LEU A 25 -19.56 -0.72 -1.91
CA LEU A 25 -19.96 0.64 -1.64
C LEU A 25 -19.31 1.09 -0.33
N ASN A 26 -18.44 2.08 -0.46
CA ASN A 26 -17.80 2.88 0.56
C ASN A 26 -18.38 2.67 1.97
N GLU A 27 -17.63 1.99 2.85
CA GLU A 27 -17.44 2.63 4.15
C GLU A 27 -16.82 3.98 3.82
N GLU A 28 -17.46 5.08 4.22
CA GLU A 28 -16.79 6.38 4.24
C GLU A 28 -15.67 6.30 5.27
N VAL A 29 -14.57 5.66 4.88
CA VAL A 29 -13.36 5.62 5.70
C VAL A 29 -12.88 7.05 5.75
N SER A 30 -13.09 7.68 6.90
CA SER A 30 -12.66 9.04 7.14
C SER A 30 -11.16 9.13 6.81
N SER A 31 -10.76 10.14 6.06
CA SER A 31 -9.33 10.33 5.74
C SER A 31 -8.49 10.52 7.02
N LEU A 32 -9.13 10.98 8.10
CA LEU A 32 -8.55 11.03 9.43
C LEU A 32 -8.36 9.64 10.02
N ASP A 33 -9.32 8.73 9.87
CA ASP A 33 -9.16 7.35 10.33
C ASP A 33 -8.06 6.64 9.55
N ALA A 34 -7.99 6.83 8.23
CA ALA A 34 -6.89 6.32 7.42
C ALA A 34 -5.52 6.90 7.81
N PHE A 35 -5.47 8.17 8.20
CA PHE A 35 -4.25 8.83 8.67
C PHE A 35 -3.86 8.40 10.09
N LEU A 36 -4.82 8.26 11.00
CA LEU A 36 -4.59 7.76 12.35
C LEU A 36 -4.21 6.27 12.32
N ASP A 37 -4.77 5.51 11.38
CA ASP A 37 -4.34 4.15 11.09
C ASP A 37 -2.92 4.13 10.53
N LEU A 38 -2.54 5.05 9.64
CA LEU A 38 -1.15 5.17 9.18
C LEU A 38 -0.18 5.46 10.34
N ILE A 39 -0.55 6.35 11.27
CA ILE A 39 0.27 6.67 12.45
C ILE A 39 0.34 5.49 13.41
N ARG A 40 -0.79 4.81 13.68
CA ARG A 40 -0.82 3.58 14.47
C ARG A 40 0.01 2.49 13.82
N ASN A 41 0.01 2.46 12.49
CA ASN A 41 0.85 1.63 11.66
C ASN A 41 2.28 2.17 11.51
N LEU A 42 2.72 3.19 12.25
CA LEU A 42 4.12 3.60 12.29
C LEU A 42 4.86 2.99 13.48
N PHE A 43 4.12 2.52 14.49
CA PHE A 43 4.63 1.93 15.73
C PHE A 43 4.04 0.53 15.92
N PRO A 44 4.71 -0.53 15.42
CA PRO A 44 4.25 -1.88 15.65
C PRO A 44 4.36 -2.24 17.15
N GLU A 45 3.35 -2.95 17.65
CA GLU A 45 3.36 -3.52 19.01
C GLU A 45 4.44 -4.60 19.19
N ASN A 46 4.83 -5.28 18.09
CA ASN A 46 5.85 -6.32 18.08
C ASN A 46 6.67 -6.29 16.78
N LEU A 47 7.99 -6.15 16.86
CA LEU A 47 8.89 -6.11 15.70
C LEU A 47 9.01 -7.44 14.97
N VAL A 48 9.22 -8.53 15.72
CA VAL A 48 9.35 -9.88 15.15
C VAL A 48 8.05 -10.28 14.47
N GLN A 49 6.92 -9.99 15.11
CA GLN A 49 5.61 -10.21 14.53
C GLN A 49 5.40 -9.34 13.28
N ALA A 50 5.81 -8.06 13.29
CA ALA A 50 5.68 -7.19 12.12
C ALA A 50 6.52 -7.63 10.91
N CYS A 51 7.63 -8.36 11.12
CA CYS A 51 8.45 -8.92 10.04
C CYS A 51 7.81 -10.14 9.35
N PHE A 52 6.97 -10.91 10.06
CA PHE A 52 6.46 -12.21 9.56
C PHE A 52 4.93 -12.32 9.52
N GLN A 53 4.21 -11.50 10.27
CA GLN A 53 2.77 -11.58 10.45
C GLN A 53 2.09 -10.24 10.14
N GLN A 54 0.99 -10.35 9.41
CA GLN A 54 0.12 -9.22 9.11
C GLN A 54 -1.07 -9.26 10.08
N VAL A 55 -1.17 -8.30 11.01
CA VAL A 55 -2.27 -8.21 11.97
C VAL A 55 -3.33 -7.23 11.44
N TRP A 56 -4.56 -7.71 11.30
CA TRP A 56 -5.71 -6.94 10.83
C TRP A 56 -6.86 -7.04 11.83
N THR A 57 -7.57 -5.95 11.98
CA THR A 57 -8.76 -5.86 12.83
C THR A 57 -9.98 -5.89 11.92
N ILE A 58 -10.83 -6.92 12.04
CA ILE A 58 -12.13 -6.97 11.36
C ILE A 58 -13.19 -6.54 12.37
N SER A 59 -13.87 -5.43 12.13
CA SER A 59 -15.09 -5.02 12.84
C SER A 59 -16.27 -5.88 12.37
N SER A 60 -16.29 -7.17 12.73
CA SER A 60 -17.45 -8.01 12.46
C SER A 60 -18.55 -7.70 13.47
N ILE A 61 -19.57 -6.96 13.03
CA ILE A 61 -20.80 -6.79 13.80
C ILE A 61 -21.53 -8.15 13.83
N ARG A 62 -21.29 -8.95 14.87
CA ARG A 62 -22.06 -10.17 15.10
C ARG A 62 -23.31 -9.83 15.91
N SER A 63 -24.48 -9.99 15.28
CA SER A 63 -25.76 -9.94 16.00
C SER A 63 -25.89 -11.22 16.82
N ALA A 64 -25.76 -11.11 18.15
CA ALA A 64 -26.09 -12.23 19.03
C ALA A 64 -27.62 -12.27 19.20
N MET A 65 -28.23 -13.38 18.80
CA MET A 65 -29.65 -13.62 19.07
C MET A 65 -29.79 -14.07 20.53
N VAL A 66 -30.27 -13.19 21.40
CA VAL A 66 -30.62 -13.57 22.77
C VAL A 66 -32.07 -14.05 22.75
N LEU A 67 -32.28 -15.35 22.93
CA LEU A 67 -33.61 -15.91 23.11
C LEU A 67 -34.06 -15.56 24.54
N CYS A 68 -34.84 -14.50 24.68
CA CYS A 68 -35.48 -14.19 25.95
C CYS A 68 -36.63 -15.18 26.15
N ALA A 69 -36.46 -16.17 27.04
CA ALA A 69 -37.55 -17.05 27.42
C ALA A 69 -38.65 -16.19 28.10
N PRO A 70 -39.94 -16.36 27.75
CA PRO A 70 -41.00 -15.58 28.38
C PRO A 70 -41.08 -15.95 29.87
N ARG A 71 -41.00 -14.92 30.73
CA ARG A 71 -41.29 -15.05 32.15
C ARG A 71 -42.79 -15.32 32.29
N ALA A 72 -43.17 -16.55 32.63
CA ALA A 72 -44.57 -16.88 32.88
C ALA A 72 -45.09 -16.07 34.08
N VAL A 73 -45.98 -15.12 33.82
CA VAL A 73 -46.75 -14.43 34.86
C VAL A 73 -48.01 -15.26 35.07
N ALA A 74 -48.12 -15.91 36.22
CA ALA A 74 -49.33 -16.63 36.61
C ALA A 74 -50.45 -15.61 36.89
N VAL A 75 -51.45 -15.54 36.00
CA VAL A 75 -52.71 -14.83 36.25
C VAL A 75 -53.78 -15.87 36.50
N GLY A 76 -54.36 -15.85 37.69
CA GLY A 76 -55.40 -16.78 38.12
C GLY A 76 -56.71 -16.59 37.34
N ASN A 77 -57.47 -17.69 37.28
CA ASN A 77 -58.85 -17.88 36.81
C ASN A 77 -59.04 -18.24 35.32
N GLY A 78 -58.93 -19.56 35.05
CA GLY A 78 -60.07 -20.34 34.55
C GLY A 78 -60.53 -20.18 33.09
N VAL A 79 -59.75 -19.53 32.21
CA VAL A 79 -60.04 -19.51 30.76
C VAL A 79 -58.75 -19.70 29.98
N SER A 80 -58.57 -20.88 29.38
CA SER A 80 -57.47 -21.20 28.48
C SER A 80 -57.71 -20.55 27.12
N ALA A 81 -57.33 -19.28 26.97
CA ALA A 81 -57.21 -18.66 25.66
C ALA A 81 -55.80 -18.96 25.11
N ASP A 82 -55.72 -19.74 24.04
CA ASP A 82 -54.50 -19.93 23.25
C ASP A 82 -54.07 -18.58 22.64
N LEU A 83 -53.24 -17.82 23.37
CA LEU A 83 -52.54 -16.69 22.78
C LEU A 83 -51.34 -17.23 21.99
N PRO A 84 -51.19 -16.87 20.70
CA PRO A 84 -50.00 -17.24 19.94
C PRO A 84 -48.78 -16.58 20.60
N ALA A 85 -47.80 -17.41 20.98
CA ALA A 85 -46.53 -16.97 21.52
C ALA A 85 -45.81 -16.08 20.50
N ALA A 86 -46.00 -14.77 20.59
CA ALA A 86 -45.27 -13.80 19.81
C ALA A 86 -43.81 -13.80 20.27
N HIS A 87 -42.98 -14.64 19.64
CA HIS A 87 -41.53 -14.60 19.76
C HIS A 87 -41.03 -13.24 19.25
N ARG A 88 -40.88 -12.26 20.15
CA ARG A 88 -40.24 -10.99 19.83
C ARG A 88 -38.72 -11.19 19.88
N GLU A 89 -38.15 -11.55 18.74
CA GLU A 89 -36.71 -11.62 18.56
C GLU A 89 -36.08 -10.23 18.72
N MET A 90 -35.43 -9.95 19.84
CA MET A 90 -34.60 -8.75 20.00
C MET A 90 -33.18 -9.08 19.53
N ARG A 91 -32.82 -8.63 18.32
CA ARG A 91 -31.44 -8.67 17.85
C ARG A 91 -30.64 -7.59 18.57
N ILE A 92 -29.74 -7.97 19.46
CA ILE A 92 -28.78 -7.04 20.05
C ILE A 92 -27.54 -7.05 19.16
N THR A 93 -27.30 -5.92 18.51
CA THR A 93 -26.13 -5.67 17.66
C THR A 93 -24.97 -5.23 18.54
N LEU A 94 -24.20 -6.18 19.08
CA LEU A 94 -22.98 -5.86 19.82
C LEU A 94 -21.78 -5.84 18.85
N PRO A 95 -21.03 -4.73 18.77
CA PRO A 95 -19.78 -4.71 18.02
C PRO A 95 -18.72 -5.47 18.81
N LEU A 96 -18.70 -6.80 18.71
CA LEU A 96 -17.61 -7.58 19.26
C LEU A 96 -16.42 -7.56 18.30
N MET A 97 -15.33 -6.92 18.73
CA MET A 97 -14.04 -6.97 18.06
C MET A 97 -13.51 -8.41 18.16
N SER A 98 -13.65 -9.20 17.09
CA SER A 98 -13.06 -10.54 17.03
C SER A 98 -11.84 -10.51 16.11
N LEU A 99 -10.69 -10.93 16.66
CA LEU A 99 -9.42 -11.03 15.96
C LEU A 99 -9.45 -12.27 15.04
N ILE A 100 -10.02 -12.12 13.85
CA ILE A 100 -9.98 -13.14 12.79
C ILE A 100 -9.02 -12.63 11.71
N PRO A 101 -8.01 -13.41 11.27
CA PRO A 101 -7.07 -12.98 10.24
C PRO A 101 -7.76 -12.97 8.86
N ALA A 102 -8.08 -11.78 8.33
CA ALA A 102 -8.45 -11.60 6.93
C ALA A 102 -7.28 -11.04 6.11
N ASN A 103 -7.16 -11.57 4.90
CA ASN A 103 -6.12 -11.25 3.94
C ASN A 103 -6.43 -9.90 3.26
N THR A 104 -5.98 -8.78 3.85
CA THR A 104 -5.79 -7.51 3.11
C THR A 104 -4.32 -7.09 3.19
N PRO A 105 -3.72 -6.46 2.16
CA PRO A 105 -2.27 -6.55 1.99
C PRO A 105 -1.37 -5.35 2.42
N SER A 106 -1.88 -4.21 2.90
CA SER A 106 -1.22 -2.94 2.53
C SER A 106 -0.31 -2.17 3.52
N TYR A 107 -0.10 -2.54 4.80
CA TYR A 107 0.62 -1.62 5.73
C TYR A 107 1.75 -2.22 6.60
N TRP A 108 2.12 -3.48 6.43
CA TRP A 108 3.16 -4.12 7.26
C TRP A 108 4.55 -3.48 7.06
N ALA A 109 4.90 -3.12 5.82
CA ALA A 109 6.21 -2.53 5.50
C ALA A 109 6.35 -1.12 6.10
N THR A 110 5.26 -0.34 6.12
CA THR A 110 5.25 1.02 6.68
C THR A 110 5.52 1.02 8.19
N ARG A 111 5.03 0.00 8.92
CA ARG A 111 5.31 -0.21 10.35
C ARG A 111 6.79 -0.41 10.63
N LEU A 112 7.46 -1.21 9.80
CA LEU A 112 8.88 -1.48 9.94
C LEU A 112 9.74 -0.24 9.61
N ILE A 113 9.41 0.44 8.50
CA ILE A 113 10.11 1.66 8.06
C ILE A 113 9.99 2.76 9.12
N GLY A 114 8.79 2.97 9.66
CA GLY A 114 8.54 3.94 10.72
C GLY A 114 9.40 3.71 11.96
N PHE A 115 9.44 2.47 12.44
CA PHE A 115 10.27 2.07 13.58
C PHE A 115 11.76 2.33 13.32
N PHE A 116 12.30 1.87 12.19
CA PHE A 116 13.74 2.03 11.90
C PHE A 116 14.15 3.48 11.66
N ILE A 117 13.26 4.32 11.13
CA ILE A 117 13.50 5.78 11.03
C ILE A 117 13.61 6.40 12.42
N ALA A 118 12.64 6.13 13.30
CA ALA A 118 12.66 6.66 14.66
C ALA A 118 13.89 6.15 15.45
N PHE A 119 14.20 4.87 15.32
CA PHE A 119 15.38 4.23 15.90
C PHE A 119 16.69 4.86 15.38
N GLY A 120 16.80 5.11 14.07
CA GLY A 120 17.93 5.80 13.45
C GLY A 120 18.12 7.23 13.98
N ILE A 121 17.03 7.99 14.16
CA ILE A 121 17.09 9.35 14.72
C ILE A 121 17.57 9.33 16.18
N ILE A 122 17.06 8.41 17.01
CA ILE A 122 17.46 8.30 18.42
C ILE A 122 18.94 7.89 18.52
N MET A 123 19.39 6.90 17.75
CA MET A 123 20.81 6.51 17.69
C MET A 123 21.69 7.68 17.25
N GLY A 124 21.27 8.46 16.25
CA GLY A 124 22.00 9.64 15.81
C GLY A 124 22.18 10.71 16.89
N LYS A 125 21.26 10.79 17.87
CA LYS A 125 21.36 11.71 19.01
C LYS A 125 22.20 11.17 20.16
N MET A 126 22.48 9.87 20.23
CA MET A 126 23.26 9.24 21.31
C MET A 126 24.79 9.35 21.12
N GLY A 127 25.25 9.96 20.02
CA GLY A 127 26.66 10.26 19.78
C GLY A 127 27.55 9.01 19.84
N ASP A 128 28.65 9.09 20.60
CA ASP A 128 29.66 8.03 20.66
C ASP A 128 29.13 6.67 21.15
N GLN A 129 28.08 6.67 21.98
CA GLN A 129 27.47 5.43 22.48
C GLN A 129 26.78 4.61 21.39
N ALA A 130 26.31 5.26 20.31
CA ALA A 130 25.65 4.58 19.20
C ALA A 130 26.61 4.15 18.09
N LYS A 131 27.90 4.51 18.16
CA LYS A 131 28.87 4.27 17.09
C LYS A 131 28.96 2.78 16.72
N LEU A 132 28.99 1.89 17.71
CA LEU A 132 29.02 0.44 17.49
C LEU A 132 27.77 -0.06 16.73
N MET A 133 26.59 0.46 17.07
CA MET A 133 25.35 0.08 16.40
C MET A 133 25.29 0.62 14.97
N VAL A 134 25.70 1.88 14.75
CA VAL A 134 25.74 2.47 13.41
C VAL A 134 26.71 1.70 12.51
N GLU A 135 27.89 1.36 13.02
CA GLU A 135 28.87 0.56 12.28
C GLU A 135 28.34 -0.83 11.95
N PHE A 136 27.65 -1.49 12.90
CA PHE A 136 26.96 -2.75 12.64
C PHE A 136 25.94 -2.64 11.49
N PHE A 137 25.05 -1.65 11.51
CA PHE A 137 24.05 -1.47 10.44
C PHE A 137 24.70 -1.10 9.10
N SER A 138 25.80 -0.36 9.11
CA SER A 138 26.56 -0.03 7.90
C SER A 138 27.16 -1.29 7.26
N ILE A 139 27.77 -2.17 8.06
CA ILE A 139 28.31 -3.45 7.58
C ILE A 139 27.17 -4.36 7.10
N LEU A 140 26.05 -4.40 7.82
CA LEU A 140 24.87 -5.16 7.42
C LEU A 140 24.33 -4.67 6.06
N ASN A 141 24.23 -3.36 5.84
CA ASN A 141 23.81 -2.79 4.55
C ASN A 141 24.78 -3.18 3.42
N GLU A 142 26.09 -3.13 3.65
CA GLU A 142 27.10 -3.56 2.68
C GLU A 142 26.95 -5.05 2.32
N ILE A 143 26.70 -5.91 3.31
CA ILE A 143 26.42 -7.34 3.08
C ILE A 143 25.14 -7.51 2.24
N ILE A 144 24.07 -6.76 2.56
CA ILE A 144 22.80 -6.79 1.82
C ILE A 144 23.01 -6.37 0.37
N MET A 145 23.78 -5.30 0.12
CA MET A 145 24.06 -4.83 -1.24
C MET A 145 24.81 -5.89 -2.06
N ARG A 146 25.76 -6.61 -1.45
CA ARG A 146 26.46 -7.73 -2.12
C ARG A 146 25.51 -8.88 -2.44
N LEU A 147 24.58 -9.19 -1.53
CA LEU A 147 23.54 -10.19 -1.75
C LEU A 147 22.59 -9.78 -2.89
N VAL A 148 22.20 -8.50 -2.96
CA VAL A 148 21.37 -7.96 -4.06
C VAL A 148 22.08 -8.11 -5.40
N ILE A 149 23.38 -7.81 -5.49
CA ILE A 149 24.16 -8.01 -6.73
C ILE A 149 24.15 -9.49 -7.14
N MET A 150 24.33 -10.41 -6.20
CA MET A 150 24.25 -11.85 -6.46
C MET A 150 22.87 -12.23 -7.04
N ILE A 151 21.77 -11.73 -6.46
CA ILE A 151 20.42 -11.98 -6.98
C ILE A 151 20.22 -11.34 -8.37
N MET A 152 20.78 -10.15 -8.62
CA MET A 152 20.72 -9.52 -9.94
C MET A 152 21.36 -10.39 -11.03
N TRP A 153 22.44 -11.13 -10.73
CA TRP A 153 23.02 -12.11 -11.65
C TRP A 153 22.08 -13.26 -12.00
N TYR A 154 21.21 -13.68 -11.07
CA TYR A 154 20.17 -14.69 -11.32
C TYR A 154 18.90 -14.12 -11.97
N SER A 155 18.66 -12.80 -11.84
CA SER A 155 17.49 -12.12 -12.38
C SER A 155 17.23 -12.32 -13.88
N PRO A 156 18.21 -12.33 -14.82
CA PRO A 156 17.92 -12.53 -16.24
C PRO A 156 17.22 -13.87 -16.51
N PHE A 157 17.61 -14.93 -15.79
CA PHE A 157 16.96 -16.23 -15.92
C PHE A 157 15.54 -16.24 -15.31
N GLY A 158 15.37 -15.62 -14.14
CA GLY A 158 14.06 -15.50 -13.49
C GLY A 158 13.07 -14.67 -14.30
N ILE A 159 13.51 -13.52 -14.82
CA ILE A 159 12.69 -12.63 -15.65
C ILE A 159 12.32 -13.31 -16.97
N ALA A 160 13.26 -14.02 -17.62
CA ALA A 160 12.97 -14.75 -18.86
C ALA A 160 11.89 -15.82 -18.68
N SER A 161 11.98 -16.62 -17.59
CA SER A 161 10.96 -17.63 -17.26
C SER A 161 9.59 -17.01 -16.97
N LEU A 162 9.56 -15.89 -16.23
CA LEU A 162 8.32 -15.16 -15.96
C LEU A 162 7.69 -14.59 -17.23
N ILE A 163 8.48 -14.02 -18.15
CA ILE A 163 7.97 -13.52 -19.43
C ILE A 163 7.42 -14.68 -20.27
N CYS A 164 8.15 -15.79 -20.35
CA CYS A 164 7.73 -17.01 -21.06
C CYS A 164 6.39 -17.56 -20.52
N GLY A 165 6.26 -17.67 -19.20
CA GLY A 165 5.01 -18.08 -18.56
C GLY A 165 3.87 -17.11 -18.86
N LYS A 166 4.12 -15.78 -18.80
CA LYS A 166 3.09 -14.78 -19.09
C LYS A 166 2.65 -14.80 -20.55
N ILE A 167 3.54 -15.05 -21.50
CA ILE A 167 3.16 -15.10 -22.92
C ILE A 167 2.38 -16.36 -23.28
N SER A 168 2.69 -17.49 -22.64
CA SER A 168 1.99 -18.76 -22.91
C SER A 168 0.50 -18.73 -22.55
N ASP A 169 0.11 -17.90 -21.58
CA ASP A 169 -1.28 -17.76 -21.13
C ASP A 169 -2.08 -16.72 -21.94
N ILE A 170 -1.42 -15.88 -22.74
CA ILE A 170 -2.06 -14.78 -23.48
C ILE A 170 -2.46 -15.25 -24.88
N LYS A 171 -3.77 -15.23 -25.16
CA LYS A 171 -4.32 -15.56 -26.48
C LYS A 171 -4.08 -14.46 -27.54
N ASP A 172 -4.01 -13.19 -27.11
CA ASP A 172 -3.84 -12.02 -27.99
C ASP A 172 -2.62 -11.16 -27.58
N LEU A 173 -1.44 -11.50 -28.11
CA LEU A 173 -0.19 -10.80 -27.79
C LEU A 173 -0.22 -9.31 -28.19
N GLU A 174 -0.89 -8.98 -29.30
CA GLU A 174 -0.99 -7.62 -29.82
C GLU A 174 -1.67 -6.67 -28.83
N VAL A 175 -2.75 -7.14 -28.18
CA VAL A 175 -3.52 -6.32 -27.23
C VAL A 175 -2.69 -6.04 -25.98
N VAL A 176 -1.90 -7.00 -25.53
CA VAL A 176 -1.00 -6.82 -24.36
C VAL A 176 0.19 -5.93 -24.71
N ALA A 177 0.81 -6.13 -25.88
CA ALA A 177 1.88 -5.27 -26.36
C ALA A 177 1.43 -3.81 -26.51
N ARG A 178 0.22 -3.58 -27.04
CA ARG A 178 -0.38 -2.24 -27.14
C ARG A 178 -0.61 -1.60 -25.76
N GLN A 179 -1.08 -2.35 -24.78
CA GLN A 179 -1.28 -1.85 -23.42
C GLN A 179 0.03 -1.49 -22.73
N LEU A 180 1.05 -2.34 -22.86
CA LEU A 180 2.38 -2.07 -22.34
C LEU A 180 3.03 -0.87 -23.03
N GLY A 181 2.86 -0.74 -24.34
CA GLY A 181 3.34 0.41 -25.13
C GLY A 181 2.68 1.72 -24.70
N MET A 182 1.36 1.72 -24.49
CA MET A 182 0.66 2.89 -23.96
C MET A 182 1.18 3.27 -22.57
N TYR A 183 1.40 2.29 -21.69
CA TYR A 183 2.02 2.54 -20.39
C TYR A 183 3.40 3.19 -20.52
N MET A 184 4.28 2.66 -21.39
CA MET A 184 5.61 3.24 -21.63
C MET A 184 5.53 4.70 -22.07
N ILE A 185 4.63 5.02 -23.01
CA ILE A 185 4.42 6.40 -23.47
C ILE A 185 3.96 7.29 -22.31
N THR A 186 3.01 6.83 -21.48
CA THR A 186 2.55 7.63 -20.33
C THR A 186 3.66 7.94 -19.33
N VAL A 187 4.56 6.97 -19.08
CA VAL A 187 5.70 7.16 -18.19
C VAL A 187 6.69 8.17 -18.78
N ILE A 188 7.04 8.03 -20.07
CA ILE A 188 7.95 8.96 -20.76
C ILE A 188 7.39 10.39 -20.74
N VAL A 189 6.12 10.56 -21.11
CA VAL A 189 5.45 11.87 -21.07
C VAL A 189 5.43 12.43 -19.64
N GLY A 190 5.16 11.59 -18.64
CA GLY A 190 5.17 12.00 -17.23
C GLY A 190 6.54 12.46 -16.76
N LEU A 191 7.61 11.76 -17.16
CA LEU A 191 8.99 12.14 -16.85
C LEU A 191 9.38 13.44 -17.55
N ILE A 192 8.99 13.63 -18.83
CA ILE A 192 9.25 14.88 -19.57
C ILE A 192 8.53 16.05 -18.91
N ILE A 193 7.24 15.92 -18.59
CA ILE A 193 6.48 17.00 -17.93
C ILE A 193 7.08 17.31 -16.55
N HIS A 194 7.42 16.29 -15.77
CA HIS A 194 8.00 16.50 -14.45
C HIS A 194 9.40 17.16 -14.54
N GLY A 195 10.25 16.67 -15.44
CA GLY A 195 11.61 17.14 -15.64
C GLY A 195 11.71 18.52 -16.29
N ALA A 196 10.87 18.79 -17.30
CA ALA A 196 10.96 19.98 -18.15
C ALA A 196 9.97 21.09 -17.79
N ILE A 197 8.98 20.83 -16.91
CA ILE A 197 8.01 21.84 -16.47
C ILE A 197 8.05 22.00 -14.95
N ILE A 198 7.83 20.92 -14.18
CA ILE A 198 7.70 21.02 -12.72
C ILE A 198 9.02 21.43 -12.04
N LEU A 199 10.12 20.74 -12.33
CA LEU A 199 11.43 21.08 -11.76
C LEU A 199 11.87 22.52 -12.09
N PRO A 200 11.81 23.00 -13.35
CA PRO A 200 12.11 24.40 -13.67
C PRO A 200 11.19 25.40 -12.98
N LEU A 201 9.89 25.09 -12.84
CA LEU A 201 8.93 25.98 -12.18
C LEU A 201 9.22 26.10 -10.68
N ILE A 202 9.57 24.99 -10.02
CA ILE A 202 10.03 25.00 -8.61
C ILE A 202 11.34 25.80 -8.50
N TYR A 203 12.31 25.56 -9.39
CA TYR A 203 13.58 26.30 -9.40
C TYR A 203 13.35 27.80 -9.56
N PHE A 204 12.52 28.20 -10.53
CA PHE A 204 12.17 29.60 -10.79
C PHE A 204 11.43 30.22 -9.60
N SER A 205 10.50 29.49 -8.98
CA SER A 205 9.75 29.98 -7.80
C SER A 205 10.66 30.31 -6.63
N ILE A 206 11.69 29.49 -6.38
CA ILE A 206 12.61 29.66 -5.24
C ILE A 206 13.73 30.64 -5.56
N THR A 207 14.41 30.48 -6.69
CA THR A 207 15.63 31.27 -7.01
C THR A 207 15.35 32.53 -7.83
N ARG A 208 14.14 32.66 -8.42
CA ARG A 208 13.75 33.74 -9.36
C ARG A 208 14.74 33.98 -10.51
N LYS A 209 15.53 32.97 -10.86
CA LYS A 209 16.48 32.99 -11.97
C LYS A 209 15.97 32.11 -13.10
N ASN A 210 16.34 32.46 -14.34
CA ASN A 210 15.93 31.70 -15.52
C ASN A 210 16.45 30.24 -15.45
N PRO A 211 15.58 29.23 -15.31
CA PRO A 211 15.99 27.83 -15.19
C PRO A 211 16.65 27.29 -16.47
N PHE A 212 16.34 27.83 -17.64
CA PHE A 212 16.86 27.31 -18.91
C PHE A 212 18.39 27.47 -19.01
N LYS A 213 18.97 28.53 -18.44
CA LYS A 213 20.43 28.68 -18.37
C LYS A 213 21.09 27.59 -17.51
N PHE A 214 20.40 27.13 -16.47
CA PHE A 214 20.86 26.05 -15.61
C PHE A 214 20.77 24.69 -16.32
N PHE A 215 19.68 24.41 -17.04
CA PHE A 215 19.53 23.17 -17.80
C PHE A 215 20.60 23.01 -18.88
N VAL A 216 20.93 24.07 -19.60
CA VAL A 216 21.99 24.03 -20.62
C VAL A 216 23.35 23.69 -19.99
N GLY A 217 23.65 24.22 -18.80
CA GLY A 217 24.90 23.92 -18.10
C GLY A 217 25.04 22.47 -17.62
N ILE A 218 23.92 21.77 -17.37
CA ILE A 218 23.91 20.38 -16.87
C ILE A 218 23.56 19.37 -17.98
N PHE A 219 23.25 19.84 -19.19
CA PHE A 219 22.83 19.00 -20.31
C PHE A 219 23.84 17.90 -20.65
N GLN A 220 25.14 18.20 -20.54
CA GLN A 220 26.20 17.20 -20.73
C GLN A 220 26.09 16.06 -19.70
N ALA A 221 25.89 16.38 -18.42
CA ALA A 221 25.72 15.38 -17.37
C ALA A 221 24.46 14.53 -17.58
N TRP A 222 23.39 15.12 -18.13
CA TRP A 222 22.18 14.38 -18.50
C TRP A 222 22.44 13.37 -19.61
N ILE A 223 23.15 13.76 -20.68
CA ILE A 223 23.51 12.84 -21.77
C ILE A 223 24.40 11.71 -21.23
N THR A 224 25.39 12.03 -20.40
CA THR A 224 26.25 11.02 -19.77
C THR A 224 25.44 10.08 -18.88
N ALA A 225 24.55 10.60 -18.03
CA ALA A 225 23.71 9.78 -17.15
C ALA A 225 22.70 8.92 -17.94
N LEU A 226 22.25 9.38 -19.11
CA LEU A 226 21.41 8.58 -20.01
C LEU A 226 22.23 7.47 -20.67
N GLY A 227 23.47 7.74 -21.06
CA GLY A 227 24.39 6.77 -21.64
C GLY A 227 24.86 5.69 -20.66
N THR A 228 25.07 6.05 -19.39
CA THR A 228 25.45 5.10 -18.33
C THR A 228 24.25 4.42 -17.68
N ALA A 229 23.04 4.98 -17.85
CA ALA A 229 21.80 4.54 -17.21
C ALA A 229 21.89 4.32 -15.69
N SER A 230 22.90 4.91 -15.04
CA SER A 230 23.22 4.70 -13.63
C SER A 230 23.34 6.04 -12.91
N ARG A 231 22.73 6.11 -11.74
CA ARG A 231 22.87 7.22 -10.79
C ARG A 231 23.52 6.64 -9.54
N SER A 232 24.85 6.71 -9.48
CA SER A 232 25.65 6.47 -8.28
C SER A 232 26.46 7.71 -7.96
#